data_AF-A0A9E3WVP4-F1
#
_entry.id   AF-A0A9E3WVP4-F1
#
_cell.length_a   1.000
_cell.length_b   1.000
_cell.length_c   1.000
_cell.angle_alpha   90.00
_cell.angle_beta   90.00
_cell.angle_gamma   90.00
#
_symmetry.space_group_name_H-M   'P 1'
#
loop_
_entity.id
_entity.type
_entity.pdbx_description
1 polymer ?
#
loop_
_entity_poly.entity_id
_entity_poly.type
_entity_poly.pdbx_seq_one_letter_code
_entity_poly.pdbx_strand_id
1 'polypeptide(L)'
;MSDSAKRLLDLLQQRKLLATPLVDSLRKQISQAKDEVTAQQLARLLERKGKLTEFQANDLLKELEATAAAAQPAPAKEAPATPSAFDELPDAAPLDDVLSDPLAQEGAANPLMMPKKKGWFGGSSPHRKRKSLGWESPLFIVGGGVLLLLLIVGVTLLFVLSRGSGDDMFEAAEQDYLAGAYGQAIAKYDKFLARQSGHPKTSFARVHRHLAEVRDATSGEAWGRGLVAAQQALPKIEQEEAFDAARPEVAGLLADITAGLAAAAAASGDDASAAAAVEQFQTAMILVENPVYVPGSQRAALKGRFDRSQEQIDVVVRDLQRNSRLEEAIEKMRAASESEKPMQAYPIYEELVQAYPRLEDNVALKDALQATAARLAAHVKLLSLDIKPVKQERPSAVVAETALAKPSGQAIAGLEGAVVPMTVDGVLYVLSAADGRLLWRRHVGRASPQ
;
A
#
# COMPACT_ATOMS: atom_id res chain seq x y z
N MET A 1 -29.03 -26.55 6.23
CA MET A 1 -28.28 -25.52 5.46
C MET A 1 -28.78 -24.17 5.95
N SER A 2 -27.94 -23.42 6.67
CA SER A 2 -28.31 -22.05 7.06
C SER A 2 -28.34 -21.13 5.83
N ASP A 3 -29.32 -20.22 5.76
CA ASP A 3 -29.42 -19.26 4.66
C ASP A 3 -28.32 -18.19 4.72
N SER A 4 -27.75 -17.93 5.91
CA SER A 4 -26.59 -17.04 6.06
C SER A 4 -25.33 -17.60 5.38
N ALA A 5 -25.09 -18.91 5.44
CA ALA A 5 -23.97 -19.54 4.74
C ALA A 5 -24.15 -19.55 3.20
N LYS A 6 -25.40 -19.61 2.70
CA LYS A 6 -25.68 -19.43 1.26
C LYS A 6 -25.30 -18.02 0.82
N ARG A 7 -25.87 -17.00 1.49
CA ARG A 7 -25.63 -15.57 1.18
C ARG A 7 -24.15 -15.20 1.23
N LEU A 8 -23.38 -15.76 2.16
CA LEU A 8 -21.92 -15.57 2.21
C LEU A 8 -21.20 -16.15 0.97
N LEU A 9 -21.61 -17.32 0.47
CA LEU A 9 -21.07 -17.87 -0.78
C LEU A 9 -21.49 -17.06 -2.02
N ASP A 10 -22.72 -16.53 -2.05
CA ASP A 10 -23.20 -15.68 -3.13
C ASP A 10 -22.43 -14.34 -3.19
N LEU A 11 -22.15 -13.70 -2.04
CA LEU A 11 -21.29 -12.50 -1.98
C LEU A 11 -19.84 -12.80 -2.40
N LEU A 12 -19.28 -13.94 -1.98
CA LEU A 12 -17.93 -14.37 -2.40
C LEU A 12 -17.84 -14.60 -3.91
N GLN A 13 -18.90 -15.11 -4.53
CA GLN A 13 -19.01 -15.27 -5.98
C GLN A 13 -19.21 -13.92 -6.68
N GLN A 14 -20.04 -13.03 -6.14
CA GLN A 14 -20.29 -11.69 -6.69
C GLN A 14 -19.04 -10.80 -6.67
N ARG A 15 -18.31 -10.78 -5.54
CA ARG A 15 -17.02 -10.07 -5.41
C ARG A 15 -15.83 -10.83 -6.06
N LYS A 16 -16.06 -11.99 -6.70
CA LYS A 16 -15.06 -12.88 -7.34
C LYS A 16 -13.90 -13.33 -6.43
N LEU A 17 -14.05 -13.25 -5.11
CA LEU A 17 -13.00 -13.55 -4.12
C LEU A 17 -12.62 -15.04 -4.09
N LEU A 18 -13.47 -15.93 -4.61
CA LEU A 18 -13.18 -17.35 -4.82
C LEU A 18 -13.53 -17.75 -6.25
N ALA A 19 -12.71 -18.63 -6.84
CA ALA A 19 -13.00 -19.23 -8.13
C ALA A 19 -14.30 -20.07 -8.08
N THR A 20 -15.15 -19.95 -9.10
CA THR A 20 -16.45 -20.63 -9.22
C THR A 20 -16.44 -22.13 -8.81
N PRO A 21 -15.52 -23.00 -9.30
CA PRO A 21 -15.52 -24.41 -8.92
C PRO A 21 -15.23 -24.66 -7.43
N LEU A 22 -14.54 -23.74 -6.73
CA LEU A 22 -14.40 -23.80 -5.27
C LEU A 22 -15.72 -23.47 -4.57
N VAL A 23 -16.41 -22.41 -5.01
CA VAL A 23 -17.74 -22.02 -4.50
C VAL A 23 -18.74 -23.18 -4.66
N ASP A 24 -18.79 -23.80 -5.84
CA ASP A 24 -19.66 -24.94 -6.11
C ASP A 24 -19.30 -26.17 -5.25
N SER A 25 -18.00 -26.44 -5.05
CA SER A 25 -17.55 -27.53 -4.17
C SER A 25 -17.96 -27.31 -2.71
N LEU A 26 -17.88 -26.07 -2.22
CA LEU A 26 -18.29 -25.69 -0.86
C LEU A 26 -19.81 -25.76 -0.71
N ARG A 27 -20.56 -25.23 -1.68
CA ARG A 27 -22.03 -25.31 -1.75
C ARG A 27 -22.50 -26.78 -1.70
N LYS A 28 -21.82 -27.69 -2.41
CA LYS A 28 -22.07 -29.14 -2.37
C LYS A 28 -21.68 -29.79 -1.04
N GLN A 29 -20.55 -29.42 -0.44
CA GLN A 29 -20.14 -29.93 0.88
C GLN A 29 -21.13 -29.49 1.98
N ILE A 30 -21.58 -28.24 1.97
CA ILE A 30 -22.53 -27.69 2.94
C ILE A 30 -23.95 -28.26 2.75
N SER A 31 -24.31 -28.74 1.55
CA SER A 31 -25.56 -29.49 1.33
C SER A 31 -25.49 -30.96 1.76
N GLN A 32 -24.28 -31.51 1.94
CA GLN A 32 -24.02 -32.87 2.40
C GLN A 32 -23.69 -32.95 3.91
N ALA A 33 -23.30 -31.82 4.52
CA ALA A 33 -23.13 -31.69 5.96
C ALA A 33 -24.47 -31.90 6.69
N LYS A 34 -24.44 -32.76 7.72
CA LYS A 34 -25.61 -33.04 8.57
C LYS A 34 -25.91 -31.89 9.55
N ASP A 35 -24.89 -31.13 9.89
CA ASP A 35 -24.94 -30.04 10.87
C ASP A 35 -25.01 -28.67 10.19
N GLU A 36 -25.60 -27.69 10.89
CA GLU A 36 -25.84 -26.35 10.35
C GLU A 36 -24.59 -25.47 10.40
N VAL A 37 -23.75 -25.54 9.36
CA VAL A 37 -22.61 -24.62 9.20
C VAL A 37 -23.10 -23.18 9.09
N THR A 38 -22.59 -22.29 9.94
CA THR A 38 -22.94 -20.86 9.94
C THR A 38 -21.96 -20.02 9.11
N ALA A 39 -22.38 -18.81 8.69
CA ALA A 39 -21.52 -17.89 7.96
C ALA A 39 -20.18 -17.60 8.66
N GLN A 40 -20.20 -17.34 9.98
CA GLN A 40 -19.01 -17.08 10.79
C GLN A 40 -18.05 -18.29 10.85
N GLN A 41 -18.59 -19.52 10.90
CA GLN A 41 -17.78 -20.74 10.85
C GLN A 41 -17.15 -20.95 9.47
N LEU A 42 -17.87 -20.64 8.40
CA LEU A 42 -17.34 -20.76 7.03
C LEU A 42 -16.25 -19.72 6.74
N ALA A 43 -16.45 -18.47 7.19
CA ALA A 43 -15.45 -17.40 7.09
C ALA A 43 -14.12 -17.80 7.79
N ARG A 44 -14.19 -18.21 9.07
CA ARG A 44 -13.04 -18.71 9.87
C ARG A 44 -12.40 -20.01 9.36
N LEU A 45 -13.02 -20.68 8.39
CA LEU A 45 -12.49 -21.88 7.73
C LEU A 45 -11.80 -21.52 6.41
N LEU A 46 -12.29 -20.52 5.69
CA LEU A 46 -11.65 -19.97 4.49
C LEU A 46 -10.41 -19.14 4.83
N GLU A 47 -10.49 -18.34 5.90
CA GLU A 47 -9.40 -17.63 6.55
C GLU A 47 -8.24 -18.57 6.91
N ARG A 48 -8.51 -19.62 7.73
CA ARG A 48 -7.50 -20.64 8.10
C ARG A 48 -7.00 -21.51 6.94
N LYS A 49 -7.61 -21.43 5.75
CA LYS A 49 -7.11 -22.06 4.51
C LYS A 49 -6.34 -21.09 3.60
N GLY A 50 -6.10 -19.85 4.06
CA GLY A 50 -5.44 -18.82 3.26
C GLY A 50 -6.22 -18.47 1.98
N LYS A 51 -7.56 -18.47 2.07
CA LYS A 51 -8.47 -18.14 0.95
C LYS A 51 -9.29 -16.86 1.16
N LEU A 52 -9.22 -16.30 2.35
CA LEU A 52 -9.64 -14.93 2.70
C LEU A 52 -8.62 -14.39 3.72
N THR A 53 -8.45 -13.08 3.78
CA THR A 53 -7.81 -12.43 4.93
C THR A 53 -8.82 -12.28 6.08
N GLU A 54 -8.35 -12.09 7.32
CA GLU A 54 -9.23 -11.79 8.46
C GLU A 54 -10.07 -10.53 8.20
N PHE A 55 -9.49 -9.50 7.57
CA PHE A 55 -10.21 -8.29 7.20
C PHE A 55 -11.33 -8.57 6.18
N GLN A 56 -11.07 -9.35 5.13
CA GLN A 56 -12.10 -9.76 4.16
C GLN A 56 -13.20 -10.61 4.81
N ALA A 57 -12.84 -11.50 5.73
CA ALA A 57 -13.79 -12.30 6.50
C ALA A 57 -14.72 -11.41 7.36
N ASN A 58 -14.14 -10.40 8.04
CA ASN A 58 -14.89 -9.47 8.90
C ASN A 58 -15.74 -8.47 8.09
N ASP A 59 -15.26 -7.95 6.95
CA ASP A 59 -16.04 -7.08 6.07
C ASP A 59 -17.27 -7.80 5.50
N LEU A 60 -17.09 -9.02 4.98
CA LEU A 60 -18.20 -9.84 4.46
C LEU A 60 -19.23 -10.19 5.55
N LEU A 61 -18.80 -10.47 6.78
CA LEU A 61 -19.72 -10.71 7.90
C LEU A 61 -20.51 -9.44 8.27
N LYS A 62 -19.84 -8.28 8.31
CA LYS A 62 -20.46 -6.98 8.57
C LYS A 62 -21.44 -6.56 7.46
N GLU A 63 -21.11 -6.83 6.20
CA GLU A 63 -21.99 -6.60 5.05
C GLU A 63 -23.22 -7.53 5.09
N LEU A 64 -23.06 -8.79 5.51
CA LEU A 64 -24.18 -9.72 5.74
C LEU A 64 -25.08 -9.30 6.89
N GLU A 65 -24.51 -8.80 7.99
CA GLU A 65 -25.27 -8.26 9.13
C GLU A 65 -26.03 -6.99 8.75
N ALA A 66 -25.41 -6.07 7.99
CA ALA A 66 -26.09 -4.90 7.43
C ALA A 66 -27.22 -5.28 6.45
N THR A 67 -26.98 -6.28 5.59
CA THR A 67 -27.99 -6.79 4.64
C THR A 67 -29.13 -7.52 5.36
N ALA A 68 -28.85 -8.20 6.48
CA ALA A 68 -29.85 -8.84 7.33
C ALA A 68 -30.68 -7.80 8.12
N ALA A 69 -30.07 -6.70 8.56
CA ALA A 69 -30.76 -5.58 9.19
C ALA A 69 -31.68 -4.85 8.19
N ALA A 70 -31.21 -4.59 6.96
CA ALA A 70 -31.99 -3.99 5.88
C ALA A 70 -33.18 -4.86 5.42
N ALA A 71 -33.16 -6.17 5.72
CA ALA A 71 -34.25 -7.10 5.44
C ALA A 71 -35.34 -7.16 6.53
N GLN A 72 -35.23 -6.36 7.61
CA GLN A 72 -36.29 -6.22 8.61
C GLN A 72 -37.20 -5.01 8.27
N PRO A 73 -38.53 -5.19 8.18
CA PRO A 73 -39.43 -4.12 7.74
C PRO A 73 -39.64 -3.08 8.84
N ALA A 74 -39.13 -1.86 8.62
CA ALA A 74 -39.51 -0.69 9.40
C ALA A 74 -40.96 -0.26 9.07
N PRO A 75 -41.75 0.22 10.04
CA PRO A 75 -43.14 0.63 9.80
C PRO A 75 -43.22 1.91 8.94
N ALA A 76 -44.25 1.96 8.08
CA ALA A 76 -44.35 2.93 7.00
C ALA A 76 -44.69 4.37 7.45
N LYS A 77 -44.34 5.33 6.58
CA LYS A 77 -44.99 6.64 6.47
C LYS A 77 -45.18 6.98 4.98
N GLU A 78 -46.21 7.77 4.69
CA GLU A 78 -46.83 7.85 3.37
C GLU A 78 -46.14 8.85 2.41
N ALA A 79 -46.34 8.63 1.11
CA ALA A 79 -46.04 9.59 0.05
C ALA A 79 -47.15 10.66 -0.09
N PRO A 80 -46.96 11.67 -0.96
CA PRO A 80 -47.81 11.64 -2.16
C PRO A 80 -47.16 12.13 -3.49
N ALA A 81 -47.53 11.43 -4.55
CA ALA A 81 -47.89 11.89 -5.92
C ALA A 81 -47.08 12.98 -6.69
N THR A 82 -46.50 12.52 -7.80
CA THR A 82 -46.35 13.11 -9.17
C THR A 82 -47.67 13.70 -9.74
N PRO A 83 -47.74 14.47 -10.89
CA PRO A 83 -47.07 14.16 -12.18
C PRO A 83 -46.85 15.26 -13.28
N SER A 84 -46.38 14.81 -14.46
CA SER A 84 -46.62 15.30 -15.85
C SER A 84 -45.90 16.57 -16.36
N ALA A 85 -45.70 16.81 -17.68
CA ALA A 85 -45.65 15.98 -18.93
C ALA A 85 -45.29 16.87 -20.16
N PHE A 86 -45.28 16.30 -21.40
CA PHE A 86 -45.12 16.94 -22.75
C PHE A 86 -43.68 17.40 -23.10
N ASP A 87 -43.03 16.96 -24.19
CA ASP A 87 -43.21 17.18 -25.66
C ASP A 87 -42.54 18.51 -26.14
N GLU A 88 -42.07 18.71 -27.39
CA GLU A 88 -42.24 18.00 -28.67
C GLU A 88 -41.01 18.21 -29.61
N LEU A 89 -40.97 17.52 -30.77
CA LEU A 89 -40.02 17.69 -31.92
C LEU A 89 -40.73 18.46 -33.09
N PRO A 90 -40.17 18.75 -34.30
CA PRO A 90 -38.95 18.26 -34.99
C PRO A 90 -37.99 19.43 -35.41
N ASP A 91 -37.26 19.57 -36.53
CA ASP A 91 -37.21 18.87 -37.85
C ASP A 91 -35.91 19.14 -38.69
N ALA A 92 -35.89 18.56 -39.90
CA ALA A 92 -35.01 18.68 -41.07
C ALA A 92 -34.56 20.10 -41.53
N ALA A 93 -33.61 20.32 -42.47
CA ALA A 93 -32.48 19.57 -43.08
C ALA A 93 -31.76 20.53 -44.12
N PRO A 94 -31.20 20.10 -45.28
CA PRO A 94 -29.79 19.73 -45.49
C PRO A 94 -29.06 20.54 -46.62
N LEU A 95 -27.83 20.10 -47.01
CA LEU A 95 -27.03 20.52 -48.21
C LEU A 95 -26.37 21.91 -48.08
N ASP A 96 -25.33 22.36 -48.81
CA ASP A 96 -24.22 21.81 -49.64
C ASP A 96 -23.25 23.01 -49.92
N ASP A 97 -22.00 22.93 -50.41
CA ASP A 97 -20.91 21.92 -50.49
C ASP A 97 -19.64 22.68 -51.03
N VAL A 98 -18.53 21.96 -51.28
CA VAL A 98 -17.37 22.30 -52.15
C VAL A 98 -16.20 23.13 -51.56
N LEU A 99 -15.08 22.41 -51.42
CA LEU A 99 -13.66 22.80 -51.51
C LEU A 99 -13.27 24.28 -51.82
N SER A 100 -12.26 24.80 -51.10
CA SER A 100 -10.86 24.80 -51.62
C SER A 100 -9.80 25.38 -50.65
N ASP A 101 -8.74 24.59 -50.45
CA ASP A 101 -7.38 24.96 -49.98
C ASP A 101 -6.61 25.61 -51.18
N PRO A 102 -5.37 26.21 -51.09
CA PRO A 102 -4.40 26.08 -49.99
C PRO A 102 -3.46 27.30 -49.69
N LEU A 103 -2.46 27.01 -48.84
CA LEU A 103 -1.08 27.59 -48.76
C LEU A 103 -0.79 28.86 -47.90
N ALA A 104 0.11 28.63 -46.93
CA ALA A 104 1.36 29.38 -46.67
C ALA A 104 1.33 30.80 -46.01
N GLN A 105 2.38 31.29 -45.32
CA GLN A 105 3.53 30.69 -44.59
C GLN A 105 4.33 31.85 -43.90
N GLU A 106 4.98 31.57 -42.75
CA GLU A 106 6.09 32.37 -42.14
C GLU A 106 5.84 33.85 -41.70
N GLY A 107 6.84 34.41 -40.97
CA GLY A 107 6.91 35.84 -40.59
C GLY A 107 6.62 36.16 -39.11
N ALA A 108 7.42 35.70 -38.15
CA ALA A 108 8.64 36.39 -37.69
C ALA A 108 8.43 37.76 -36.96
N ALA A 109 8.55 37.69 -35.64
CA ALA A 109 9.06 38.68 -34.66
C ALA A 109 9.47 40.11 -35.10
N ASN A 110 9.03 41.12 -34.31
CA ASN A 110 9.84 41.98 -33.39
C ASN A 110 9.15 43.36 -33.11
N PRO A 111 9.66 44.26 -32.24
CA PRO A 111 9.97 44.08 -30.81
C PRO A 111 9.58 45.31 -29.92
N LEU A 112 9.99 45.26 -28.63
CA LEU A 112 10.47 46.37 -27.77
C LEU A 112 9.73 47.75 -27.69
N MET A 113 9.28 48.03 -26.47
CA MET A 113 9.74 49.12 -25.56
C MET A 113 10.09 50.52 -26.10
N MET A 114 9.51 51.54 -25.45
CA MET A 114 10.09 52.89 -25.33
C MET A 114 11.21 52.94 -24.27
N PRO A 115 12.10 53.95 -24.33
CA PRO A 115 12.15 54.86 -23.18
C PRO A 115 12.23 56.36 -23.51
N LYS A 116 11.89 57.19 -22.53
CA LYS A 116 11.86 58.67 -22.59
C LYS A 116 13.27 59.28 -22.70
N LYS A 117 13.37 60.45 -23.34
CA LYS A 117 14.31 61.52 -22.94
C LYS A 117 13.69 62.92 -23.09
N LYS A 118 14.35 63.93 -22.54
CA LYS A 118 13.70 65.14 -21.99
C LYS A 118 14.38 66.44 -22.44
N GLY A 119 13.67 67.25 -23.24
CA GLY A 119 13.74 68.72 -23.33
C GLY A 119 15.05 69.43 -23.69
N TRP A 120 15.03 70.18 -24.80
CA TRP A 120 15.78 71.43 -24.99
C TRP A 120 15.01 72.34 -25.99
N PHE A 121 15.32 73.64 -25.99
CA PHE A 121 14.79 74.73 -26.83
C PHE A 121 13.35 75.20 -26.54
N GLY A 122 13.26 76.44 -26.07
CA GLY A 122 12.20 77.36 -26.45
C GLY A 122 12.76 78.41 -27.43
N GLY A 123 11.90 79.07 -28.21
CA GLY A 123 12.34 80.14 -29.12
C GLY A 123 11.28 80.59 -30.12
N SER A 124 10.77 81.81 -29.92
CA SER A 124 10.04 82.66 -30.88
C SER A 124 8.78 82.14 -31.60
N SER A 125 7.68 82.91 -31.49
CA SER A 125 6.68 83.02 -32.56
C SER A 125 7.25 83.89 -33.71
N PRO A 126 6.68 83.87 -34.93
CA PRO A 126 5.57 84.80 -35.18
C PRO A 126 4.42 84.23 -36.02
N HIS A 127 3.29 84.95 -36.05
CA HIS A 127 2.10 84.64 -36.85
C HIS A 127 2.37 84.42 -38.35
N ARG A 128 1.53 83.59 -39.01
CA ARG A 128 0.66 84.10 -40.09
C ARG A 128 -0.53 83.21 -40.46
N LYS A 129 -1.68 83.89 -40.64
CA LYS A 129 -2.83 83.56 -41.50
C LYS A 129 -3.49 82.17 -41.39
N ARG A 130 -4.71 82.18 -40.81
CA ARG A 130 -5.80 81.26 -41.20
C ARG A 130 -5.88 81.13 -42.73
N LYS A 131 -6.02 79.91 -43.23
CA LYS A 131 -6.77 79.62 -44.46
C LYS A 131 -7.89 78.66 -44.07
N SER A 132 -9.11 78.98 -44.47
CA SER A 132 -10.25 78.06 -44.40
C SER A 132 -10.08 76.97 -45.46
N LEU A 133 -9.98 75.70 -45.05
CA LEU A 133 -10.35 74.60 -45.94
C LEU A 133 -11.88 74.48 -45.90
N GLY A 134 -12.54 74.63 -47.04
CA GLY A 134 -13.97 74.41 -47.17
C GLY A 134 -14.26 72.90 -47.14
N TRP A 135 -14.95 72.43 -46.10
CA TRP A 135 -15.36 71.03 -45.94
C TRP A 135 -16.71 70.76 -46.63
N GLU A 136 -16.84 71.23 -47.87
CA GLU A 136 -18.07 71.10 -48.69
C GLU A 136 -17.74 70.48 -50.05
N SER A 137 -17.21 69.25 -50.01
CA SER A 137 -17.06 68.39 -51.19
C SER A 137 -17.82 67.07 -50.96
N PRO A 138 -18.96 66.84 -51.64
CA PRO A 138 -19.74 65.60 -51.48
C PRO A 138 -18.93 64.33 -51.78
N LEU A 139 -17.90 64.45 -52.63
CA LEU A 139 -17.02 63.34 -53.00
C LEU A 139 -16.22 62.78 -51.79
N PHE A 140 -15.86 63.62 -50.82
CA PHE A 140 -15.19 63.16 -49.59
C PHE A 140 -16.13 62.42 -48.64
N ILE A 141 -17.44 62.72 -48.68
CA ILE A 141 -18.45 62.01 -47.87
C ILE A 141 -18.68 60.62 -48.47
N VAL A 142 -18.85 60.53 -49.79
CA VAL A 142 -19.04 59.24 -50.50
C VAL A 142 -17.76 58.38 -50.43
N GLY A 143 -16.59 58.94 -50.77
CA GLY A 143 -15.32 58.22 -50.73
C GLY A 143 -14.87 57.86 -49.31
N GLY A 144 -15.11 58.75 -48.33
CA GLY A 144 -14.84 58.49 -46.92
C GLY A 144 -15.73 57.37 -46.35
N GLY A 145 -17.00 57.31 -46.76
CA GLY A 145 -17.91 56.22 -46.40
C GLY A 145 -17.43 54.86 -46.88
N VAL A 146 -16.95 54.76 -48.14
CA VAL A 146 -16.38 53.50 -48.68
C VAL A 146 -15.09 53.11 -47.94
N LEU A 147 -14.19 54.06 -47.66
CA LEU A 147 -12.96 53.76 -46.93
C LEU A 147 -13.23 53.33 -45.48
N LEU A 148 -14.20 53.97 -44.80
CA LEU A 148 -14.63 53.59 -43.46
C LEU A 148 -15.27 52.18 -43.46
N LEU A 149 -16.12 51.88 -44.44
CA LEU A 149 -16.73 50.56 -44.59
C LEU A 149 -15.69 49.48 -44.85
N LEU A 150 -14.69 49.73 -45.70
CA LEU A 150 -13.61 48.79 -45.99
C LEU A 150 -12.71 48.58 -44.76
N LEU A 151 -12.47 49.63 -43.96
CA LEU A 151 -11.76 49.51 -42.68
C LEU A 151 -12.57 48.72 -41.64
N ILE A 152 -13.89 48.95 -41.54
CA ILE A 152 -14.78 48.17 -40.67
C ILE A 152 -14.79 46.70 -41.09
N VAL A 153 -14.92 46.41 -42.40
CA VAL A 153 -14.85 45.04 -42.95
C VAL A 153 -13.49 44.40 -42.68
N GLY A 154 -12.39 45.13 -42.84
CA GLY A 154 -11.05 44.66 -42.48
C GLY A 154 -10.91 44.33 -40.99
N VAL A 155 -11.53 45.13 -40.11
CA VAL A 155 -11.55 44.89 -38.67
C VAL A 155 -12.45 43.72 -38.28
N THR A 156 -13.64 43.54 -38.88
CA THR A 156 -14.46 42.34 -38.63
C THR A 156 -13.84 41.09 -39.20
N LEU A 157 -13.18 41.15 -40.36
CA LEU A 157 -12.49 40.01 -40.95
C LEU A 157 -11.25 39.64 -40.11
N LEU A 158 -10.46 40.61 -39.63
CA LEU A 158 -9.42 40.36 -38.62
C LEU A 158 -9.98 39.83 -37.29
N PHE A 159 -11.16 40.26 -36.85
CA PHE A 159 -11.81 39.73 -35.63
C PHE A 159 -12.31 38.29 -35.80
N VAL A 160 -12.76 37.92 -37.00
CA VAL A 160 -13.11 36.55 -37.36
C VAL A 160 -11.87 35.67 -37.49
N LEU A 161 -10.78 36.16 -38.12
CA LEU A 161 -9.54 35.40 -38.28
C LEU A 161 -8.71 35.28 -36.99
N SER A 162 -8.77 36.27 -36.08
CA SER A 162 -8.11 36.22 -34.76
C SER A 162 -8.91 35.44 -33.70
N ARG A 163 -10.15 35.05 -34.01
CA ARG A 163 -10.76 33.87 -33.40
C ARG A 163 -10.14 32.63 -34.04
N GLY A 164 -8.94 32.26 -33.55
CA GLY A 164 -8.29 31.00 -33.90
C GLY A 164 -9.27 29.83 -33.81
N SER A 165 -9.13 28.89 -34.76
CA SER A 165 -10.08 27.83 -35.02
C SER A 165 -10.26 26.88 -33.82
N GLY A 166 -11.31 26.06 -33.86
CA GLY A 166 -11.45 24.96 -32.90
C GLY A 166 -10.25 24.03 -32.94
N ASP A 167 -9.68 23.79 -34.12
CA ASP A 167 -8.48 23.01 -34.32
C ASP A 167 -7.23 23.66 -33.71
N ASP A 168 -6.98 24.96 -33.92
CA ASP A 168 -5.85 25.67 -33.29
C ASP A 168 -5.91 25.58 -31.75
N MET A 169 -7.12 25.73 -31.19
CA MET A 169 -7.35 25.63 -29.75
C MET A 169 -7.17 24.21 -29.20
N PHE A 170 -7.51 23.19 -30.00
CA PHE A 170 -7.28 21.78 -29.65
C PHE A 170 -5.80 21.40 -29.77
N GLU A 171 -5.16 21.74 -30.90
CA GLU A 171 -3.77 21.37 -31.18
C GLU A 171 -2.80 22.05 -30.21
N ALA A 172 -3.07 23.30 -29.82
CA ALA A 172 -2.33 23.94 -28.74
C ALA A 172 -2.49 23.24 -27.37
N ALA A 173 -3.59 22.52 -27.12
CA ALA A 173 -3.79 21.72 -25.90
C ALA A 173 -3.09 20.36 -26.00
N GLU A 174 -3.20 19.71 -27.16
CA GLU A 174 -2.54 18.44 -27.49
C GLU A 174 -1.01 18.58 -27.45
N GLN A 175 -0.46 19.71 -27.91
CA GLN A 175 0.97 20.00 -27.81
C GLN A 175 1.45 20.06 -26.35
N ASP A 176 0.70 20.66 -25.43
CA ASP A 176 1.03 20.66 -24.00
C ASP A 176 0.89 19.25 -23.40
N TYR A 177 -0.12 18.49 -23.82
CA TYR A 177 -0.37 17.13 -23.36
C TYR A 177 0.79 16.19 -23.73
N LEU A 178 1.21 16.20 -25.00
CA LEU A 178 2.34 15.42 -25.50
C LEU A 178 3.69 15.91 -24.94
N ALA A 179 3.81 17.20 -24.60
CA ALA A 179 4.98 17.76 -23.91
C ALA A 179 5.02 17.46 -22.39
N GLY A 180 4.00 16.79 -21.83
CA GLY A 180 3.92 16.48 -20.40
C GLY A 180 3.48 17.64 -19.50
N ALA A 181 3.03 18.75 -20.08
CA ALA A 181 2.60 19.95 -19.37
C ALA A 181 1.11 19.85 -18.95
N TYR A 182 0.73 18.77 -18.27
CA TYR A 182 -0.66 18.36 -18.04
C TYR A 182 -1.56 19.46 -17.44
N GLY A 183 -1.13 20.15 -16.38
CA GLY A 183 -1.85 21.31 -15.84
C GLY A 183 -2.11 22.46 -16.83
N GLN A 184 -1.25 22.67 -17.83
CA GLN A 184 -1.49 23.63 -18.91
C GLN A 184 -2.44 23.06 -19.98
N ALA A 185 -2.27 21.79 -20.34
CA ALA A 185 -3.15 21.08 -21.26
C ALA A 185 -4.61 21.07 -20.78
N ILE A 186 -4.87 20.72 -19.51
CA ILE A 186 -6.21 20.78 -18.87
C ILE A 186 -6.80 22.19 -19.04
N ALA A 187 -6.03 23.23 -18.70
CA ALA A 187 -6.46 24.62 -18.80
C ALA A 187 -6.60 25.14 -20.24
N LYS A 188 -6.17 24.39 -21.26
CA LYS A 188 -6.44 24.65 -22.68
C LYS A 188 -7.65 23.85 -23.18
N TYR A 189 -7.75 22.55 -22.85
CA TYR A 189 -8.93 21.73 -23.15
C TYR A 189 -10.21 22.32 -22.52
N ASP A 190 -10.17 22.79 -21.27
CA ASP A 190 -11.32 23.45 -20.61
C ASP A 190 -11.78 24.69 -21.40
N LYS A 191 -10.85 25.47 -21.95
CA LYS A 191 -11.17 26.64 -22.79
C LYS A 191 -11.71 26.25 -24.16
N PHE A 192 -11.23 25.15 -24.74
CA PHE A 192 -11.74 24.59 -25.98
C PHE A 192 -13.18 24.08 -25.78
N LEU A 193 -13.40 23.21 -24.79
CA LEU A 193 -14.73 22.65 -24.45
C LEU A 193 -15.77 23.74 -24.11
N ALA A 194 -15.35 24.80 -23.40
CA ALA A 194 -16.23 25.94 -23.08
C ALA A 194 -16.54 26.88 -24.25
N ARG A 195 -15.79 26.82 -25.36
CA ARG A 195 -15.99 27.67 -26.55
C ARG A 195 -16.53 26.94 -27.77
N GLN A 196 -16.23 25.65 -27.89
CA GLN A 196 -16.38 24.83 -29.09
C GLN A 196 -17.09 23.50 -28.77
N SER A 197 -18.15 23.55 -27.96
CA SER A 197 -18.86 22.37 -27.42
C SER A 197 -19.50 21.44 -28.47
N GLY A 198 -19.64 21.91 -29.72
CA GLY A 198 -20.11 21.11 -30.87
C GLY A 198 -19.02 20.69 -31.86
N HIS A 199 -17.73 20.85 -31.52
CA HIS A 199 -16.62 20.52 -32.42
C HIS A 199 -16.45 18.99 -32.56
N PRO A 200 -16.04 18.44 -33.72
CA PRO A 200 -15.78 17.00 -33.86
C PRO A 200 -14.75 16.47 -32.84
N LYS A 201 -13.75 17.28 -32.48
CA LYS A 201 -12.73 16.93 -31.47
C LYS A 201 -13.20 17.08 -30.00
N THR A 202 -14.47 17.40 -29.74
CA THR A 202 -15.02 17.57 -28.37
C THR A 202 -14.82 16.32 -27.52
N SER A 203 -15.12 15.13 -28.06
CA SER A 203 -14.98 13.87 -27.32
C SER A 203 -13.51 13.58 -26.98
N PHE A 204 -12.61 13.67 -27.96
CA PHE A 204 -11.16 13.57 -27.74
C PHE A 204 -10.65 14.53 -26.67
N ALA A 205 -11.08 15.79 -26.71
CA ALA A 205 -10.67 16.79 -25.71
C ALA A 205 -11.15 16.44 -24.30
N ARG A 206 -12.37 15.90 -24.13
CA ARG A 206 -12.83 15.42 -22.81
C ARG A 206 -12.00 14.24 -22.30
N VAL A 207 -11.69 13.28 -23.18
CA VAL A 207 -10.87 12.12 -22.86
C VAL A 207 -9.45 12.54 -22.46
N HIS A 208 -8.75 13.31 -23.30
CA HIS A 208 -7.38 13.75 -23.02
C HIS A 208 -7.30 14.71 -21.83
N ARG A 209 -8.31 15.58 -21.61
CA ARG A 209 -8.42 16.41 -20.40
C ARG A 209 -8.48 15.56 -19.13
N HIS A 210 -9.28 14.50 -19.11
CA HIS A 210 -9.38 13.62 -17.95
C HIS A 210 -8.13 12.73 -17.77
N LEU A 211 -7.49 12.28 -18.86
CA LEU A 211 -6.20 11.57 -18.74
C LEU A 211 -5.08 12.50 -18.27
N ALA A 212 -5.11 13.78 -18.66
CA ALA A 212 -4.21 14.80 -18.13
C ALA A 212 -4.42 15.01 -16.63
N GLU A 213 -5.65 15.02 -16.11
CA GLU A 213 -5.90 15.06 -14.66
C GLU A 213 -5.27 13.86 -13.93
N VAL A 214 -5.34 12.65 -14.49
CA VAL A 214 -4.71 11.46 -13.90
C VAL A 214 -3.18 11.56 -13.93
N ARG A 215 -2.61 12.01 -15.05
CA ARG A 215 -1.15 12.20 -15.21
C ARG A 215 -0.58 13.38 -14.39
N ASP A 216 -1.37 14.41 -14.15
CA ASP A 216 -1.03 15.50 -13.22
C ASP A 216 -1.12 15.01 -11.77
N ALA A 217 -2.10 14.17 -11.43
CA ALA A 217 -2.23 13.55 -10.10
C ALA A 217 -1.12 12.54 -9.76
N THR A 218 -0.54 11.83 -10.74
CA THR A 218 0.65 10.98 -10.54
C THR A 218 1.97 11.76 -10.42
N SER A 219 1.97 13.08 -10.67
CA SER A 219 3.17 13.90 -10.53
C SER A 219 3.79 13.81 -9.12
N GLY A 220 5.12 13.81 -9.08
CA GLY A 220 5.88 13.68 -7.83
C GLY A 220 5.73 12.32 -7.14
N GLU A 221 5.58 11.22 -7.90
CA GLU A 221 5.41 9.85 -7.41
C GLU A 221 4.19 9.64 -6.49
N ALA A 222 3.19 10.52 -6.60
CA ALA A 222 1.98 10.49 -5.77
C ALA A 222 0.96 9.46 -6.30
N TRP A 223 1.39 8.22 -6.52
CA TRP A 223 0.63 7.17 -7.22
C TRP A 223 -0.77 6.91 -6.64
N GLY A 224 -0.94 7.04 -5.32
CA GLY A 224 -2.26 6.96 -4.66
C GLY A 224 -3.23 8.08 -5.07
N ARG A 225 -2.76 9.31 -5.31
CA ARG A 225 -3.58 10.38 -5.89
C ARG A 225 -3.93 10.06 -7.35
N GLY A 226 -2.96 9.54 -8.10
CA GLY A 226 -3.17 9.07 -9.47
C GLY A 226 -4.25 7.99 -9.58
N LEU A 227 -4.25 7.02 -8.67
CA LEU A 227 -5.30 6.00 -8.59
C LEU A 227 -6.68 6.61 -8.30
N VAL A 228 -6.79 7.50 -7.32
CA VAL A 228 -8.06 8.18 -7.00
C VAL A 228 -8.55 9.03 -8.17
N ALA A 229 -7.65 9.71 -8.88
CA ALA A 229 -7.98 10.43 -10.11
C ALA A 229 -8.47 9.46 -11.20
N ALA A 230 -7.81 8.32 -11.41
CA ALA A 230 -8.22 7.32 -12.38
C ALA A 230 -9.61 6.75 -12.08
N GLN A 231 -9.91 6.44 -10.81
CA GLN A 231 -11.24 6.00 -10.37
C GLN A 231 -12.34 7.05 -10.64
N GLN A 232 -12.02 8.34 -10.58
CA GLN A 232 -12.95 9.43 -10.85
C GLN A 232 -13.02 9.84 -12.32
N ALA A 233 -12.02 9.52 -13.12
CA ALA A 233 -11.92 9.86 -14.54
C ALA A 233 -12.51 8.76 -15.43
N LEU A 234 -12.11 7.50 -15.22
CA LEU A 234 -12.46 6.37 -16.10
C LEU A 234 -13.97 6.21 -16.34
N PRO A 235 -14.86 6.26 -15.33
CA PRO A 235 -16.31 6.10 -15.56
C PRO A 235 -16.97 7.28 -16.30
N LYS A 236 -16.29 8.43 -16.40
CA LYS A 236 -16.76 9.60 -17.18
C LYS A 236 -16.37 9.47 -18.65
N ILE A 237 -15.14 9.02 -18.92
CA ILE A 237 -14.63 8.86 -20.28
C ILE A 237 -15.07 7.55 -20.94
N GLU A 238 -15.52 6.55 -20.17
CA GLU A 238 -16.10 5.30 -20.67
C GLU A 238 -17.28 5.50 -21.66
N GLN A 239 -17.97 6.64 -21.58
CA GLN A 239 -19.13 6.99 -22.41
C GLN A 239 -18.78 7.90 -23.60
N GLU A 240 -17.51 8.28 -23.76
CA GLU A 240 -17.04 9.17 -24.82
C GLU A 240 -16.64 8.39 -26.08
N GLU A 241 -17.12 8.80 -27.25
CA GLU A 241 -16.85 8.13 -28.54
C GLU A 241 -15.34 7.97 -28.84
N ALA A 242 -14.53 8.92 -28.39
CA ALA A 242 -13.07 8.90 -28.55
C ALA A 242 -12.34 7.90 -27.63
N PHE A 243 -13.01 7.29 -26.64
CA PHE A 243 -12.36 6.47 -25.62
C PHE A 243 -11.61 5.27 -26.17
N ASP A 244 -12.12 4.65 -27.24
CA ASP A 244 -11.49 3.46 -27.87
C ASP A 244 -10.08 3.74 -28.41
N ALA A 245 -9.84 4.96 -28.90
CA ALA A 245 -8.50 5.39 -29.31
C ALA A 245 -7.54 5.58 -28.12
N ALA A 246 -8.08 5.92 -26.94
CA ALA A 246 -7.31 6.24 -25.75
C ALA A 246 -7.07 5.03 -24.81
N ARG A 247 -7.78 3.90 -24.99
CA ARG A 247 -7.55 2.67 -24.19
C ARG A 247 -6.06 2.24 -24.10
N PRO A 248 -5.23 2.30 -25.17
CA PRO A 248 -3.80 1.95 -25.07
C PRO A 248 -3.04 2.82 -24.06
N GLU A 249 -3.39 4.11 -23.97
CA GLU A 249 -2.80 5.01 -22.98
C GLU A 249 -3.33 4.72 -21.57
N VAL A 250 -4.64 4.49 -21.42
CA VAL A 250 -5.24 4.05 -20.14
C VAL A 250 -4.54 2.81 -19.59
N ALA A 251 -4.30 1.81 -20.44
CA ALA A 251 -3.60 0.60 -20.06
C ALA A 251 -2.14 0.85 -19.67
N GLY A 252 -1.43 1.73 -20.39
CA GLY A 252 -0.08 2.17 -20.03
C GLY A 252 -0.04 2.89 -18.68
N LEU A 253 -0.94 3.85 -18.47
CA LEU A 253 -1.04 4.66 -17.26
C LEU A 253 -1.42 3.83 -16.03
N LEU A 254 -2.31 2.84 -16.17
CA LEU A 254 -2.60 1.87 -15.11
C LEU A 254 -1.41 0.93 -14.84
N ALA A 255 -0.61 0.58 -15.85
CA ALA A 255 0.65 -0.15 -15.68
C ALA A 255 1.76 0.69 -15.02
N ASP A 256 1.71 2.03 -15.17
CA ASP A 256 2.59 2.96 -14.46
C ASP A 256 2.16 3.12 -12.99
N ILE A 257 0.86 3.34 -12.73
CA ILE A 257 0.29 3.45 -11.38
C ILE A 257 0.51 2.18 -10.56
N THR A 258 0.25 0.99 -11.13
CA THR A 258 0.48 -0.30 -10.44
C THR A 258 1.96 -0.54 -10.14
N ALA A 259 2.88 -0.19 -11.04
CA ALA A 259 4.32 -0.28 -10.77
C ALA A 259 4.77 0.72 -9.69
N GLY A 260 4.25 1.95 -9.73
CA GLY A 260 4.54 2.99 -8.74
C GLY A 260 4.02 2.66 -7.34
N LEU A 261 2.84 2.05 -7.23
CA LEU A 261 2.29 1.56 -5.96
C LEU A 261 3.10 0.37 -5.41
N ALA A 262 3.55 -0.55 -6.27
CA ALA A 262 4.46 -1.63 -5.87
C ALA A 262 5.83 -1.10 -5.40
N ALA A 263 6.35 -0.05 -6.03
CA ALA A 263 7.55 0.65 -5.59
C ALA A 263 7.36 1.34 -4.23
N ALA A 264 6.26 2.09 -4.05
CA ALA A 264 5.93 2.73 -2.79
C ALA A 264 5.74 1.74 -1.63
N ALA A 265 5.09 0.60 -1.89
CA ALA A 265 4.93 -0.48 -0.91
C ALA A 265 6.29 -1.06 -0.47
N ALA A 266 7.21 -1.30 -1.41
CA ALA A 266 8.53 -1.85 -1.12
C ALA A 266 9.54 -0.83 -0.54
N ALA A 267 9.30 0.47 -0.73
CA ALA A 267 10.12 1.57 -0.19
C ALA A 267 9.57 2.15 1.13
N SER A 268 8.48 1.61 1.65
CA SER A 268 7.86 2.03 2.91
C SER A 268 8.79 1.79 4.10
N GLY A 269 8.81 2.74 5.04
CA GLY A 269 9.60 2.65 6.28
C GLY A 269 8.84 2.00 7.45
N ASP A 270 7.56 1.70 7.26
CA ASP A 270 6.66 1.16 8.28
C ASP A 270 5.56 0.30 7.65
N ASP A 271 5.10 -0.68 8.43
CA ASP A 271 4.15 -1.70 7.98
C ASP A 271 2.74 -1.15 7.66
N ALA A 272 2.34 -0.02 8.26
CA ALA A 272 1.02 0.57 7.99
C ALA A 272 1.00 1.29 6.63
N SER A 273 2.05 2.05 6.31
CA SER A 273 2.27 2.62 4.97
C SER A 273 2.40 1.54 3.90
N ALA A 274 3.11 0.43 4.22
CA ALA A 274 3.22 -0.71 3.33
C ALA A 274 1.84 -1.35 3.02
N ALA A 275 1.05 -1.61 4.06
CA ALA A 275 -0.30 -2.18 3.92
C ALA A 275 -1.23 -1.28 3.10
N ALA A 276 -1.23 0.02 3.36
CA ALA A 276 -2.03 1.00 2.60
C ALA A 276 -1.64 1.04 1.11
N ALA A 277 -0.34 0.94 0.79
CA ALA A 277 0.13 0.87 -0.59
C ALA A 277 -0.24 -0.47 -1.27
N VAL A 278 -0.27 -1.58 -0.53
CA VAL A 278 -0.76 -2.88 -1.00
C VAL A 278 -2.26 -2.86 -1.32
N GLU A 279 -3.09 -2.22 -0.48
CA GLU A 279 -4.53 -2.05 -0.75
C GLU A 279 -4.79 -1.18 -1.98
N GLN A 280 -4.04 -0.09 -2.13
CA GLN A 280 -4.08 0.75 -3.33
C GLN A 280 -3.64 -0.04 -4.57
N PHE A 281 -2.59 -0.85 -4.49
CA PHE A 281 -2.16 -1.71 -5.60
C PHE A 281 -3.25 -2.69 -6.03
N GLN A 282 -3.88 -3.40 -5.10
CA GLN A 282 -4.99 -4.32 -5.39
C GLN A 282 -6.16 -3.57 -6.06
N THR A 283 -6.47 -2.37 -5.57
CA THR A 283 -7.51 -1.50 -6.14
C THR A 283 -7.18 -1.03 -7.56
N ALA A 284 -5.90 -0.76 -7.86
CA ALA A 284 -5.44 -0.45 -9.21
C ALA A 284 -5.51 -1.67 -10.15
N MET A 285 -5.22 -2.87 -9.64
CA MET A 285 -5.34 -4.12 -10.42
C MET A 285 -6.79 -4.43 -10.80
N ILE A 286 -7.79 -4.08 -9.98
CA ILE A 286 -9.22 -4.20 -10.35
C ILE A 286 -9.55 -3.35 -11.60
N LEU A 287 -8.94 -2.17 -11.75
CA LEU A 287 -9.10 -1.35 -12.96
C LEU A 287 -8.41 -1.97 -14.19
N VAL A 288 -7.27 -2.64 -13.99
CA VAL A 288 -6.54 -3.39 -15.05
C VAL A 288 -7.31 -4.65 -15.48
N GLU A 289 -8.02 -5.31 -14.57
CA GLU A 289 -8.84 -6.48 -14.88
C GLU A 289 -10.13 -6.13 -15.65
N ASN A 290 -10.64 -4.90 -15.51
CA ASN A 290 -11.82 -4.45 -16.27
C ASN A 290 -11.52 -4.43 -17.79
N PRO A 291 -12.19 -5.27 -18.62
CA PRO A 291 -11.97 -5.30 -20.06
C PRO A 291 -12.45 -4.02 -20.78
N VAL A 292 -13.25 -3.18 -20.13
CA VAL A 292 -13.61 -1.86 -20.65
C VAL A 292 -12.39 -0.94 -20.67
N TYR A 293 -11.68 -0.81 -19.55
CA TYR A 293 -10.53 0.09 -19.44
C TYR A 293 -9.26 -0.50 -20.07
N VAL A 294 -9.03 -1.81 -19.91
CA VAL A 294 -7.86 -2.51 -20.46
C VAL A 294 -8.30 -3.76 -21.23
N PRO A 295 -8.47 -3.66 -22.57
CA PRO A 295 -8.73 -4.81 -23.45
C PRO A 295 -7.71 -5.94 -23.29
N GLY A 296 -8.15 -7.17 -23.52
CA GLY A 296 -7.32 -8.38 -23.30
C GLY A 296 -6.02 -8.41 -24.11
N SER A 297 -5.99 -7.81 -25.30
CA SER A 297 -4.77 -7.64 -26.13
C SER A 297 -3.73 -6.73 -25.46
N GLN A 298 -4.17 -5.61 -24.88
CA GLN A 298 -3.32 -4.66 -24.18
C GLN A 298 -2.84 -5.26 -22.85
N ARG A 299 -3.72 -5.96 -22.13
CA ARG A 299 -3.35 -6.70 -20.90
C ARG A 299 -2.30 -7.79 -21.18
N ALA A 300 -2.40 -8.49 -22.31
CA ALA A 300 -1.40 -9.47 -22.74
C ALA A 300 -0.06 -8.79 -23.10
N ALA A 301 -0.07 -7.68 -23.85
CA ALA A 301 1.13 -6.92 -24.19
C ALA A 301 1.85 -6.35 -22.96
N LEU A 302 1.09 -5.94 -21.94
CA LEU A 302 1.62 -5.38 -20.69
C LEU A 302 1.83 -6.42 -19.58
N LYS A 303 1.57 -7.72 -19.83
CA LYS A 303 1.59 -8.78 -18.80
C LYS A 303 2.91 -8.79 -18.00
N GLY A 304 4.05 -8.75 -18.69
CA GLY A 304 5.38 -8.70 -18.06
C GLY A 304 5.73 -7.39 -17.34
N ARG A 305 4.82 -6.40 -17.30
CA ARG A 305 4.87 -5.29 -16.33
C ARG A 305 4.07 -5.64 -15.08
N PHE A 306 2.81 -6.05 -15.24
CA PHE A 306 1.92 -6.43 -14.14
C PHE A 306 2.50 -7.59 -13.30
N ASP A 307 3.09 -8.60 -13.96
CA ASP A 307 3.75 -9.73 -13.29
C ASP A 307 4.83 -9.26 -12.31
N ARG A 308 5.73 -8.36 -12.73
CA ARG A 308 6.81 -7.84 -11.87
C ARG A 308 6.29 -6.98 -10.72
N SER A 309 5.26 -6.15 -10.97
CA SER A 309 4.63 -5.37 -9.91
C SER A 309 3.94 -6.27 -8.88
N GLN A 310 3.32 -7.37 -9.33
CA GLN A 310 2.74 -8.39 -8.46
C GLN A 310 3.83 -9.14 -7.68
N GLU A 311 4.92 -9.59 -8.31
CA GLU A 311 6.06 -10.25 -7.64
C GLU A 311 6.66 -9.38 -6.53
N GLN A 312 6.73 -8.07 -6.75
CA GLN A 312 7.21 -7.09 -5.77
C GLN A 312 6.25 -6.92 -4.59
N ILE A 313 4.94 -6.81 -4.85
CA ILE A 313 3.88 -6.77 -3.82
C ILE A 313 3.81 -8.08 -3.02
N ASP A 314 4.00 -9.22 -3.68
CA ASP A 314 4.06 -10.55 -3.09
C ASP A 314 5.19 -10.69 -2.06
N VAL A 315 6.30 -9.95 -2.21
CA VAL A 315 7.36 -9.88 -1.20
C VAL A 315 6.90 -9.05 0.00
N VAL A 316 6.39 -7.83 -0.23
CA VAL A 316 5.89 -6.94 0.83
C VAL A 316 4.79 -7.61 1.67
N VAL A 317 3.86 -8.33 1.04
CA VAL A 317 2.79 -9.08 1.73
C VAL A 317 3.36 -10.18 2.63
N ARG A 318 4.43 -10.87 2.22
CA ARG A 318 5.11 -11.89 3.06
C ARG A 318 5.87 -11.26 4.22
N ASP A 319 6.50 -10.11 4.00
CA ASP A 319 7.20 -9.35 5.03
C ASP A 319 6.22 -8.84 6.10
N LEU A 320 5.08 -8.27 5.68
CA LEU A 320 3.97 -7.86 6.57
C LEU A 320 3.41 -9.03 7.37
N GLN A 321 3.15 -10.17 6.72
CA GLN A 321 2.67 -11.38 7.41
C GLN A 321 3.67 -11.88 8.45
N ARG A 322 4.97 -11.88 8.14
CA ARG A 322 6.02 -12.24 9.11
C ARG A 322 6.03 -11.27 10.30
N ASN A 323 5.97 -9.97 10.05
CA ASN A 323 6.04 -8.95 11.10
C ASN A 323 4.81 -9.03 12.02
N SER A 324 3.60 -9.14 11.46
CA SER A 324 2.37 -9.38 12.22
C SER A 324 2.44 -10.67 13.07
N ARG A 325 2.98 -11.77 12.52
CA ARG A 325 3.19 -13.02 13.27
C ARG A 325 4.24 -12.89 14.38
N LEU A 326 5.28 -12.08 14.18
CA LEU A 326 6.29 -11.76 15.20
C LEU A 326 5.65 -11.00 16.38
N GLU A 327 4.84 -9.98 16.11
CA GLU A 327 4.12 -9.23 17.15
C GLU A 327 3.13 -10.11 17.92
N GLU A 328 2.30 -10.89 17.20
CA GLU A 328 1.41 -11.89 17.80
C GLU A 328 2.17 -12.87 18.72
N ALA A 329 3.33 -13.35 18.28
CA ALA A 329 4.12 -14.32 19.03
C ALA A 329 4.77 -13.69 20.28
N ILE A 330 5.32 -12.47 20.16
CA ILE A 330 5.90 -11.72 21.29
C ILE A 330 4.83 -11.46 22.35
N GLU A 331 3.62 -11.05 21.98
CA GLU A 331 2.53 -10.83 22.95
C GLU A 331 2.05 -12.13 23.59
N LYS A 332 1.93 -13.23 22.83
CA LYS A 332 1.59 -14.54 23.41
C LYS A 332 2.70 -15.07 24.33
N MET A 333 3.97 -14.86 24.01
CA MET A 333 5.11 -15.20 24.88
C MET A 333 5.12 -14.36 26.16
N ARG A 334 4.88 -13.04 26.05
CA ARG A 334 4.71 -12.14 27.19
C ARG A 334 3.60 -12.64 28.11
N ALA A 335 2.39 -12.84 27.59
CA ALA A 335 1.24 -13.35 28.35
C ALA A 335 1.50 -14.73 28.98
N ALA A 336 2.12 -15.66 28.24
CA ALA A 336 2.51 -16.98 28.76
C ALA A 336 3.50 -16.84 29.94
N SER A 337 4.43 -15.90 29.87
CA SER A 337 5.41 -15.61 30.93
C SER A 337 4.85 -14.83 32.13
N GLU A 338 3.68 -14.19 32.00
CA GLU A 338 2.97 -13.54 33.13
C GLU A 338 2.01 -14.49 33.83
N SER A 339 1.52 -15.50 33.11
CA SER A 339 0.85 -16.65 33.72
C SER A 339 1.85 -17.53 34.50
N GLU A 340 1.35 -18.37 35.40
CA GLU A 340 2.13 -19.41 36.09
C GLU A 340 2.64 -20.55 35.16
N LYS A 341 2.64 -20.33 33.83
CA LYS A 341 2.99 -21.32 32.79
C LYS A 341 4.03 -20.79 31.78
N PRO A 342 5.15 -20.16 32.21
CA PRO A 342 6.15 -19.60 31.29
C PRO A 342 6.77 -20.63 30.32
N MET A 343 6.71 -21.93 30.64
CA MET A 343 7.07 -23.02 29.73
C MET A 343 6.28 -23.01 28.40
N GLN A 344 5.11 -22.36 28.34
CA GLN A 344 4.29 -22.26 27.12
C GLN A 344 4.85 -21.28 26.08
N ALA A 345 5.83 -20.43 26.43
CA ALA A 345 6.46 -19.52 25.48
C ALA A 345 7.42 -20.22 24.49
N TYR A 346 8.08 -21.31 24.91
CA TYR A 346 9.05 -22.03 24.07
C TYR A 346 8.44 -22.62 22.79
N PRO A 347 7.30 -23.35 22.80
CA PRO A 347 6.70 -23.84 21.55
C PRO A 347 6.22 -22.71 20.63
N ILE A 348 5.87 -21.53 21.17
CA ILE A 348 5.49 -20.36 20.36
C ILE A 348 6.72 -19.79 19.64
N TYR A 349 7.87 -19.73 20.32
CA TYR A 349 9.16 -19.37 19.71
C TYR A 349 9.57 -20.41 18.63
N GLU A 350 9.44 -21.70 18.94
CA GLU A 350 9.81 -22.80 18.04
C GLU A 350 8.95 -22.81 16.76
N GLU A 351 7.62 -22.67 16.89
CA GLU A 351 6.68 -22.56 15.75
C GLU A 351 7.01 -21.33 14.88
N LEU A 352 7.29 -20.17 15.49
CA LEU A 352 7.60 -18.94 14.77
C LEU A 352 8.94 -19.05 14.01
N VAL A 353 10.00 -19.58 14.63
CA VAL A 353 11.30 -19.73 13.98
C VAL A 353 11.28 -20.85 12.93
N GLN A 354 10.52 -21.92 13.14
CA GLN A 354 10.31 -22.95 12.11
C GLN A 354 9.58 -22.39 10.87
N ALA A 355 8.57 -21.52 11.06
CA ALA A 355 7.86 -20.87 9.98
C ALA A 355 8.69 -19.77 9.29
N TYR A 356 9.50 -19.03 10.05
CA TYR A 356 10.28 -17.89 9.57
C TYR A 356 11.72 -17.91 10.14
N PRO A 357 12.65 -18.72 9.59
CA PRO A 357 13.99 -18.88 10.16
C PRO A 357 14.80 -17.58 10.33
N ARG A 358 14.55 -16.57 9.48
CA ARG A 358 15.16 -15.22 9.61
C ARG A 358 14.77 -14.47 10.90
N LEU A 359 13.74 -14.91 11.62
CA LEU A 359 13.36 -14.33 12.92
C LEU A 359 14.20 -14.84 14.09
N GLU A 360 15.00 -15.90 13.92
CA GLU A 360 15.91 -16.39 14.97
C GLU A 360 16.85 -15.28 15.47
N ASP A 361 17.31 -14.40 14.56
CA ASP A 361 18.17 -13.26 14.88
C ASP A 361 17.43 -11.98 15.31
N ASN A 362 16.10 -11.98 15.37
CA ASN A 362 15.33 -10.79 15.73
C ASN A 362 15.53 -10.40 17.22
N VAL A 363 15.95 -9.16 17.46
CA VAL A 363 16.26 -8.65 18.80
C VAL A 363 15.04 -8.72 19.73
N ALA A 364 13.88 -8.26 19.29
CA ALA A 364 12.67 -8.24 20.13
C ALA A 364 12.17 -9.66 20.49
N LEU A 365 12.38 -10.64 19.60
CA LEU A 365 12.11 -12.05 19.90
C LEU A 365 13.10 -12.62 20.92
N LYS A 366 14.40 -12.34 20.76
CA LYS A 366 15.43 -12.74 21.73
C LYS A 366 15.19 -12.12 23.11
N ASP A 367 14.79 -10.86 23.17
CA ASP A 367 14.48 -10.16 24.42
C ASP A 367 13.24 -10.77 25.12
N ALA A 368 12.19 -11.10 24.36
CA ALA A 368 11.00 -11.78 24.89
C ALA A 368 11.32 -13.19 25.44
N LEU A 369 12.21 -13.94 24.75
CA LEU A 369 12.69 -15.23 25.21
C LEU A 369 13.55 -15.11 26.49
N GLN A 370 14.46 -14.14 26.54
CA GLN A 370 15.29 -13.87 27.73
C GLN A 370 14.44 -13.43 28.93
N ALA A 371 13.45 -12.56 28.74
CA ALA A 371 12.52 -12.15 29.79
C ALA A 371 11.74 -13.34 30.37
N THR A 372 11.32 -14.28 29.50
CA THR A 372 10.66 -15.52 29.94
C THR A 372 11.61 -16.42 30.74
N ALA A 373 12.85 -16.60 30.28
CA ALA A 373 13.86 -17.40 30.98
C ALA A 373 14.22 -16.80 32.36
N ALA A 374 14.28 -15.47 32.47
CA ALA A 374 14.50 -14.77 33.73
C ALA A 374 13.34 -14.97 34.72
N ARG A 375 12.08 -14.91 34.25
CA ARG A 375 10.90 -15.23 35.08
C ARG A 375 10.91 -16.70 35.53
N LEU A 376 11.26 -17.64 34.66
CA LEU A 376 11.45 -19.06 35.02
C LEU A 376 12.48 -19.23 36.13
N ALA A 377 13.66 -18.61 36.02
CA ALA A 377 14.69 -18.66 37.05
C ALA A 377 14.20 -18.13 38.40
N ALA A 378 13.39 -17.05 38.41
CA ALA A 378 12.80 -16.50 39.63
C ALA A 378 11.78 -17.43 40.33
N HIS A 379 11.15 -18.34 39.59
CA HIS A 379 10.22 -19.34 40.16
C HIS A 379 10.92 -20.61 40.69
N VAL A 380 12.18 -20.87 40.32
CA VAL A 380 12.93 -22.05 40.79
C VAL A 380 13.43 -21.86 42.22
N LYS A 381 12.73 -22.48 43.18
CA LYS A 381 13.17 -22.53 44.58
C LYS A 381 14.28 -23.58 44.76
N LEU A 382 15.51 -23.12 45.01
CA LEU A 382 16.64 -23.98 45.37
C LEU A 382 16.39 -24.68 46.71
N LEU A 383 16.05 -25.97 46.66
CA LEU A 383 15.88 -26.83 47.83
C LEU A 383 17.24 -27.08 48.49
N SER A 384 17.56 -26.29 49.52
CA SER A 384 18.70 -26.53 50.40
C SER A 384 18.44 -27.78 51.25
N LEU A 385 18.90 -28.93 50.74
CA LEU A 385 18.85 -30.21 51.44
C LEU A 385 19.86 -30.22 52.59
N ASP A 386 19.40 -29.85 53.79
CA ASP A 386 20.12 -30.02 55.06
C ASP A 386 20.28 -31.52 55.38
N ILE A 387 21.27 -32.16 54.75
CA ILE A 387 21.63 -33.57 54.99
C ILE A 387 22.34 -33.66 56.33
N LYS A 388 21.55 -33.74 57.41
CA LYS A 388 22.04 -33.84 58.78
C LYS A 388 23.02 -35.02 58.92
N PRO A 389 24.22 -34.81 59.51
CA PRO A 389 25.25 -35.84 59.58
C PRO A 389 24.81 -37.00 60.47
N VAL A 390 24.63 -38.17 59.86
CA VAL A 390 24.25 -39.41 60.54
C VAL A 390 25.49 -40.01 61.23
N LYS A 391 25.40 -40.23 62.56
CA LYS A 391 26.51 -40.79 63.35
C LYS A 391 26.68 -42.31 63.23
N GLN A 392 25.70 -42.99 62.64
CA GLN A 392 25.75 -44.43 62.36
C GLN A 392 26.44 -44.69 61.00
N GLU A 393 27.23 -45.75 60.95
CA GLU A 393 27.80 -46.26 59.69
C GLU A 393 26.67 -46.70 58.74
N ARG A 394 26.74 -46.31 57.47
CA ARG A 394 25.87 -46.90 56.45
C ARG A 394 26.29 -48.35 56.21
N PRO A 395 25.36 -49.31 56.11
CA PRO A 395 25.70 -50.69 55.79
C PRO A 395 26.44 -50.76 54.45
N SER A 396 27.60 -51.43 54.45
CA SER A 396 28.48 -51.56 53.30
C SER A 396 28.62 -53.03 52.91
N ALA A 397 28.75 -53.32 51.62
CA ALA A 397 29.10 -54.65 51.12
C ALA A 397 30.60 -54.98 51.29
N VAL A 398 31.41 -54.00 51.71
CA VAL A 398 32.84 -54.20 52.01
C VAL A 398 32.98 -54.90 53.36
N VAL A 399 33.19 -56.22 53.33
CA VAL A 399 33.31 -57.07 54.54
C VAL A 399 34.61 -56.80 55.31
N ALA A 400 35.68 -56.43 54.61
CA ALA A 400 36.95 -56.02 55.19
C ALA A 400 37.70 -55.08 54.24
N GLU A 401 38.47 -54.14 54.80
CA GLU A 401 39.34 -53.24 54.05
C GLU A 401 40.76 -53.29 54.64
N THR A 402 41.79 -53.44 53.81
CA THR A 402 43.19 -53.40 54.24
C THR A 402 43.90 -52.21 53.60
N ALA A 403 44.57 -51.40 54.43
CA ALA A 403 45.37 -50.28 53.99
C ALA A 403 46.87 -50.67 53.95
N LEU A 404 47.45 -50.67 52.76
CA LEU A 404 48.90 -50.73 52.60
C LEU A 404 49.47 -49.31 52.73
N ALA A 405 50.35 -49.10 53.71
CA ALA A 405 51.04 -47.83 53.94
C ALA A 405 52.50 -48.10 54.28
N LYS A 406 53.42 -47.32 53.69
CA LYS A 406 54.85 -47.34 53.99
C LYS A 406 55.26 -45.94 54.44
N PRO A 407 55.50 -45.68 55.74
CA PRO A 407 56.00 -44.40 56.19
C PRO A 407 57.42 -44.16 55.64
N SER A 408 57.74 -42.90 55.36
CA SER A 408 59.06 -42.48 54.88
C SER A 408 59.41 -41.10 55.42
N GLY A 409 60.42 -41.03 56.28
CA GLY A 409 60.87 -39.81 56.95
C GLY A 409 61.70 -40.15 58.19
N GLN A 410 62.05 -39.12 58.97
CA GLN A 410 62.55 -39.28 60.35
C GLN A 410 61.43 -38.91 61.32
N ALA A 411 61.42 -39.53 62.50
CA ALA A 411 60.42 -39.25 63.52
C ALA A 411 60.65 -37.86 64.16
N ILE A 412 59.57 -37.15 64.45
CA ILE A 412 59.61 -35.81 65.07
C ILE A 412 59.32 -35.97 66.56
N ALA A 413 60.35 -35.77 67.38
CA ALA A 413 60.23 -35.83 68.84
C ALA A 413 59.38 -34.68 69.38
N GLY A 414 58.56 -34.95 70.39
CA GLY A 414 57.64 -33.98 71.00
C GLY A 414 56.25 -33.91 70.34
N LEU A 415 55.93 -34.80 69.40
CA LEU A 415 54.61 -34.94 68.78
C LEU A 415 53.94 -36.29 69.12
N GLU A 416 54.40 -36.97 70.17
CA GLU A 416 53.91 -38.29 70.58
C GLU A 416 52.43 -38.23 70.98
N GLY A 417 51.58 -38.98 70.25
CA GLY A 417 50.13 -39.02 70.48
C GLY A 417 49.32 -37.94 69.73
N ALA A 418 49.97 -36.96 69.09
CA ALA A 418 49.27 -36.05 68.18
C ALA A 418 48.90 -36.75 66.87
N VAL A 419 47.78 -36.36 66.26
CA VAL A 419 47.23 -36.98 65.04
C VAL A 419 46.91 -35.95 63.96
N VAL A 420 47.15 -36.30 62.70
CA VAL A 420 46.92 -35.46 61.52
C VAL A 420 45.81 -36.09 60.66
N PRO A 421 44.58 -35.53 60.66
CA PRO A 421 43.55 -35.89 59.70
C PRO A 421 43.80 -35.20 58.34
N MET A 422 43.68 -35.95 57.24
CA MET A 422 43.75 -35.41 55.88
C MET A 422 42.76 -36.13 54.96
N THR A 423 42.18 -35.44 53.98
CA THR A 423 41.24 -36.03 53.02
C THR A 423 41.83 -35.99 51.61
N VAL A 424 41.92 -37.15 50.96
CA VAL A 424 42.42 -37.30 49.58
C VAL A 424 41.45 -38.19 48.80
N ASP A 425 41.02 -37.76 47.61
CA ASP A 425 40.07 -38.47 46.72
C ASP A 425 38.75 -38.95 47.36
N GLY A 426 38.35 -38.33 48.48
CA GLY A 426 37.17 -38.72 49.25
C GLY A 426 37.42 -39.78 50.33
N VAL A 427 38.69 -40.07 50.64
CA VAL A 427 39.11 -40.90 51.77
C VAL A 427 39.75 -39.99 52.84
N LEU A 428 39.22 -40.05 54.05
CA LEU A 428 39.81 -39.46 55.25
C LEU A 428 40.85 -40.43 55.80
N TYR A 429 42.11 -40.00 55.87
CA TYR A 429 43.21 -40.70 56.51
C TYR A 429 43.55 -40.00 57.82
N VAL A 430 43.88 -40.77 58.87
CA VAL A 430 44.42 -40.23 60.12
C VAL A 430 45.80 -40.83 60.36
N LEU A 431 46.81 -39.98 60.33
CA LEU A 431 48.20 -40.32 60.57
C LEU A 431 48.62 -39.93 61.99
N SER A 432 49.56 -40.66 62.58
CA SER A 432 50.28 -40.22 63.78
C SER A 432 51.32 -39.16 63.39
N ALA A 433 51.39 -38.07 64.13
CA ALA A 433 52.24 -36.92 63.82
C ALA A 433 53.73 -37.16 64.10
N ALA A 434 54.05 -38.07 65.03
CA ALA A 434 55.43 -38.36 65.42
C ALA A 434 56.18 -39.25 64.42
N ASP A 435 55.51 -40.25 63.84
CA ASP A 435 56.11 -41.32 63.01
C ASP A 435 55.52 -41.41 61.58
N GLY A 436 54.52 -40.58 61.25
CA GLY A 436 53.81 -40.61 59.97
C GLY A 436 52.99 -41.88 59.73
N ARG A 437 52.80 -42.73 60.75
CA ARG A 437 52.14 -44.03 60.61
C ARG A 437 50.63 -43.85 60.47
N LEU A 438 50.04 -44.53 59.49
CA LEU A 438 48.59 -44.60 59.31
C LEU A 438 47.95 -45.31 60.52
N LEU A 439 47.05 -44.61 61.21
CA LEU A 439 46.28 -45.16 62.34
C LEU A 439 44.97 -45.78 61.85
N TRP A 440 44.26 -45.08 60.96
CA TRP A 440 43.09 -45.60 60.24
C TRP A 440 42.80 -44.75 59.00
N ARG A 441 42.00 -45.29 58.08
CA ARG A 441 41.40 -44.55 56.95
C ARG A 441 39.92 -44.88 56.80
N ARG A 442 39.14 -44.02 56.15
CA ARG A 442 37.72 -44.24 55.85
C ARG A 442 37.28 -43.47 54.61
N HIS A 443 36.62 -44.12 53.67
CA HIS A 443 35.98 -43.42 52.56
C HIS A 443 34.77 -42.61 53.06
N VAL A 444 34.86 -41.29 52.96
CA VAL A 444 33.80 -40.33 53.33
C VAL A 444 33.02 -39.81 52.13
N GLY A 445 33.43 -40.18 50.91
CA GLY A 445 32.92 -39.67 49.65
C GLY A 445 33.75 -38.48 49.16
N ARG A 446 33.83 -38.31 47.84
CA ARG A 446 34.45 -37.12 47.25
C ARG A 446 33.65 -35.89 47.68
N ALA A 447 34.29 -34.98 48.42
CA ALA A 447 33.80 -33.62 48.47
C ALA A 447 33.73 -33.08 47.04
N SER A 448 32.65 -32.35 46.72
CA SER A 448 32.64 -31.53 45.51
C SER A 448 33.84 -30.58 45.56
N PRO A 449 34.53 -30.30 44.43
CA PRO A 449 35.51 -29.24 44.40
C PRO A 449 34.85 -27.93 44.85
N GLN A 450 35.58 -27.16 45.67
CA GLN A 450 35.28 -25.76 45.97
C GLN A 450 35.87 -24.87 44.85
#